data_AF-A0A840YJ58-F1
#
_entry.id   AF-A0A840YJ58-F1
#
_cell.length_a   1.000
_cell.length_b   1.000
_cell.length_c   1.000
_cell.angle_alpha   90.00
_cell.angle_beta   90.00
_cell.angle_gamma   90.00
#
_symmetry.space_group_name_H-M   'P 1'
#
loop_
_entity.id
_entity.type
_entity.pdbx_description
1 polymer ?
#
loop_
_entity_poly.entity_id
_entity_poly.type
_entity_poly.pdbx_seq_one_letter_code
_entity_poly.pdbx_strand_id
1 'polypeptide(L)'
;MYFEFGQGLQAGLDCAGEVTPGQGAFFGWVRYPAGAALRIRVEQASGGPVETLLLDLHPRQDIDCPEGMAVAGFSLIHDLPPRGRGRLLVLGAGPAETAREVAIDLLAYDLPSDVRAATHNREWGANFNLLHASALAPQRLRTLAAEEGSLGIFGGWLDRLPRLAGGAEWFLDFQRVSAVLLPTGELAVSGRLSQPEAGERVQTAACLLVRWPGREEMRPLPEERHAPLSGGFALSGRAEVPPDASVELVVQVRRGGQGWWFRAEPAMAALPDFLDALSLAGGGAAGPDAAALQGWMRGVLAERSEALRGRLSALSLAGVPSQPGGTALFFDLDDDFAGRVLTLLAPVIEARFGRVVLSGAAAGKAGAALMRRGRVEVSVEADAEEALASAARGPGPVAAIDTAALIDAAIEGDAGRLAARALPADRLAELDALHGMAGTGGMESTLRRVVALMAGAEAGALTVPAGRSDALGEVAAEHLRELWEMVPVRGVAR
;
A
#
# COMPACT_ATOMS: atom_id res chain seq x y z
N MET A 1 -0.68 16.25 36.21
CA MET A 1 -0.70 17.32 37.23
C MET A 1 -1.39 18.55 36.67
N TYR A 2 -2.14 19.30 37.47
CA TYR A 2 -2.92 20.48 37.04
C TYR A 2 -2.38 21.76 37.69
N PHE A 3 -2.34 22.85 36.91
CA PHE A 3 -1.88 24.16 37.33
C PHE A 3 -2.89 25.24 36.92
N GLU A 4 -3.21 26.15 37.82
CA GLU A 4 -4.12 27.26 37.60
C GLU A 4 -3.39 28.59 37.78
N PHE A 5 -3.43 29.44 36.76
CA PHE A 5 -2.70 30.71 36.72
C PHE A 5 -3.68 31.88 36.61
N GLY A 6 -4.51 32.02 37.64
CA GLY A 6 -5.65 32.95 37.65
C GLY A 6 -6.80 32.46 36.76
N GLN A 7 -7.76 33.36 36.49
CA GLN A 7 -9.03 32.99 35.82
C GLN A 7 -8.91 32.70 34.31
N GLY A 8 -7.77 32.99 33.68
CA GLY A 8 -7.65 33.00 32.21
C GLY A 8 -6.66 32.00 31.60
N LEU A 9 -5.80 31.35 32.40
CA LEU A 9 -4.83 30.37 31.88
C LEU A 9 -4.70 29.19 32.84
N GLN A 10 -4.89 27.98 32.33
CA GLN A 10 -4.74 26.73 33.09
C GLN A 10 -3.98 25.74 32.25
N ALA A 11 -3.22 24.85 32.88
CA ALA A 11 -2.47 23.82 32.19
C ALA A 11 -2.51 22.50 32.94
N GLY A 12 -2.62 21.40 32.19
CA GLY A 12 -2.40 20.06 32.69
C GLY A 12 -1.16 19.46 32.03
N LEU A 13 -0.25 18.90 32.84
CA LEU A 13 0.89 18.14 32.36
C LEU A 13 0.65 16.65 32.58
N ASP A 14 0.62 15.91 31.48
CA ASP A 14 0.43 14.47 31.46
C ASP A 14 1.78 13.76 31.62
N CYS A 15 2.85 14.33 31.03
CA CYS A 15 4.20 13.77 31.08
C CYS A 15 5.28 14.84 30.89
N ALA A 16 6.39 14.66 31.59
CA ALA A 16 7.62 15.43 31.43
C ALA A 16 8.83 14.52 31.57
N GLY A 17 9.39 14.07 30.45
CA GLY A 17 10.39 13.00 30.44
C GLY A 17 11.45 13.15 29.36
N GLU A 18 12.41 12.24 29.38
CA GLU A 18 13.45 12.13 28.36
C GLU A 18 13.03 11.10 27.31
N VAL A 19 13.20 11.43 26.03
CA VAL A 19 13.00 10.54 24.89
C VAL A 19 14.30 9.80 24.58
N THR A 20 15.41 10.54 24.59
CA THR A 20 16.79 10.04 24.48
C THR A 20 17.68 10.89 25.38
N PRO A 21 18.94 10.52 25.65
CA PRO A 21 19.84 11.35 26.47
C PRO A 21 20.03 12.81 25.98
N GLY A 22 19.68 13.12 24.72
CA GLY A 22 19.75 14.45 24.14
C GLY A 22 18.40 15.11 23.81
N GLN A 23 17.26 14.45 24.08
CA GLN A 23 15.93 14.98 23.73
C GLN A 23 14.89 14.71 24.81
N GLY A 24 14.07 15.73 25.11
CA GLY A 24 12.98 15.67 26.07
C GLY A 24 11.62 15.80 25.41
N ALA A 25 10.58 15.35 26.11
CA ALA A 25 9.20 15.49 25.71
C ALA A 25 8.33 16.03 26.84
N PHE A 26 7.44 16.98 26.48
CA PHE A 26 6.33 17.42 27.32
C PHE A 26 5.01 17.15 26.61
N PHE A 27 4.13 16.44 27.32
CA PHE A 27 2.78 16.19 26.87
C PHE A 27 1.80 16.78 27.88
N GLY A 28 0.75 17.41 27.38
CA GLY A 28 -0.23 18.02 28.23
C GLY A 28 -1.33 18.72 27.46
N TRP A 29 -1.99 19.63 28.15
CA TRP A 29 -3.01 20.51 27.60
C TRP A 29 -2.95 21.88 28.27
N VAL A 30 -3.49 22.86 27.59
CA VAL A 30 -3.63 24.22 28.08
C VAL A 30 -5.02 24.75 27.74
N ARG A 31 -5.64 25.41 28.71
CA ARG A 31 -6.89 26.14 28.57
C ARG A 31 -6.58 27.63 28.63
N TYR A 32 -7.01 28.37 27.62
CA TYR A 32 -6.65 29.78 27.40
C TYR A 32 -7.86 30.53 26.83
N PRO A 33 -7.86 31.88 26.82
CA PRO A 33 -9.00 32.64 26.32
C PRO A 33 -9.22 32.40 24.83
N ALA A 34 -10.48 32.23 24.42
CA ALA A 34 -10.81 31.98 23.01
C ALA A 34 -10.33 33.15 22.12
N GLY A 35 -9.73 32.83 20.97
CA GLY A 35 -9.16 33.82 20.05
C GLY A 35 -7.81 34.40 20.47
N ALA A 36 -7.27 34.07 21.65
CA ALA A 36 -5.93 34.46 22.05
C ALA A 36 -4.86 33.59 21.38
N ALA A 37 -3.72 34.20 21.02
CA ALA A 37 -2.55 33.45 20.55
C ALA A 37 -1.89 32.71 21.73
N LEU A 38 -1.74 31.40 21.59
CA LEU A 38 -1.10 30.53 22.56
C LEU A 38 0.41 30.42 22.29
N ARG A 39 1.21 30.51 23.35
CA ARG A 39 2.66 30.35 23.34
C ARG A 39 3.06 29.25 24.30
N ILE A 40 3.82 28.29 23.79
CA ILE A 40 4.41 27.21 24.59
C ILE A 40 5.88 27.12 24.19
N ARG A 41 6.77 27.25 25.16
CA ARG A 41 8.22 27.11 24.94
C ARG A 41 8.90 26.54 26.17
N VAL A 42 10.12 26.07 25.98
CA VAL A 42 10.94 25.50 27.05
C VAL A 42 12.12 26.41 27.29
N GLU A 43 12.41 26.68 28.55
CA GLU A 43 13.61 27.36 29.00
C GLU A 43 14.40 26.47 29.97
N GLN A 44 15.68 26.74 30.09
CA GLN A 44 16.50 26.25 31.18
C GLN A 44 16.03 26.90 32.49
N ALA A 45 16.27 26.27 33.64
CA ALA A 45 15.99 26.90 34.94
C ALA A 45 16.73 28.23 35.16
N SER A 46 17.82 28.47 34.43
CA SER A 46 18.54 29.74 34.39
C SER A 46 17.88 30.82 33.51
N GLY A 47 16.76 30.52 32.82
CA GLY A 47 16.06 31.39 31.88
C GLY A 47 16.62 31.39 30.46
N GLY A 48 17.62 30.54 30.16
CA GLY A 48 18.15 30.42 28.79
C GLY A 48 17.18 29.67 27.85
N PRO A 49 17.12 30.00 26.55
CA PRO A 49 16.23 29.31 25.62
C PRO A 49 16.65 27.84 25.41
N VAL A 50 15.67 26.96 25.24
CA VAL A 50 15.85 25.59 24.78
C VAL A 50 15.22 25.45 23.40
N GLU A 51 15.93 24.81 22.47
CA GLU A 51 15.41 24.62 21.12
C GLU A 51 14.19 23.70 21.14
N THR A 52 13.08 24.20 20.61
CA THR A 52 11.86 23.42 20.38
C THR A 52 11.95 22.77 19.01
N LEU A 53 12.02 21.44 18.98
CA LEU A 53 12.15 20.65 17.76
C LEU A 53 10.79 20.39 17.11
N LEU A 54 9.77 20.20 17.95
CA LEU A 54 8.38 20.05 17.55
C LEU A 54 7.48 20.65 18.62
N LEU A 55 6.48 21.42 18.19
CA LEU A 55 5.31 21.76 18.97
C LEU A 55 4.08 21.44 18.12
N ASP A 56 3.40 20.36 18.44
CA ASP A 56 2.13 19.97 17.82
C ASP A 56 1.00 20.34 18.78
N LEU A 57 0.03 21.13 18.29
CA LEU A 57 -1.19 21.46 19.02
C LEU A 57 -2.35 20.66 18.43
N HIS A 58 -3.14 20.02 19.29
CA HIS A 58 -4.26 19.18 18.88
C HIS A 58 -5.47 19.38 19.80
N PRO A 59 -6.70 19.05 19.33
CA PRO A 59 -7.88 19.08 20.20
C PRO A 59 -7.74 18.15 21.42
N ARG A 60 -8.45 18.45 22.52
CA ARG A 60 -8.59 17.58 23.70
C ARG A 60 -10.05 17.54 24.11
N GLN A 61 -10.76 16.49 23.71
CA GLN A 61 -12.20 16.34 23.95
C GLN A 61 -12.53 15.86 25.37
N ASP A 62 -11.54 15.30 26.07
CA ASP A 62 -11.62 14.82 27.45
C ASP A 62 -11.58 15.96 28.49
N ILE A 63 -11.22 17.17 28.06
CA ILE A 63 -11.07 18.33 28.95
C ILE A 63 -12.24 19.28 28.71
N ASP A 64 -12.95 19.60 29.78
CA ASP A 64 -14.04 20.58 29.75
C ASP A 64 -13.56 21.94 29.21
N CYS A 65 -14.39 22.62 28.43
CA CYS A 65 -14.05 23.90 27.81
C CYS A 65 -15.17 24.92 28.08
N PRO A 66 -15.04 25.75 29.13
CA PRO A 66 -16.02 26.79 29.44
C PRO A 66 -16.21 27.80 28.30
N GLU A 67 -17.36 28.46 28.29
CA GLU A 67 -17.65 29.53 27.33
C GLU A 67 -16.59 30.65 27.40
N GLY A 68 -16.15 31.13 26.23
CA GLY A 68 -15.10 32.16 26.12
C GLY A 68 -13.66 31.63 26.28
N MET A 69 -13.48 30.33 26.48
CA MET A 69 -12.17 29.68 26.53
C MET A 69 -11.96 28.73 25.34
N ALA A 70 -10.71 28.36 25.10
CA ALA A 70 -10.28 27.33 24.19
C ALA A 70 -9.37 26.34 24.93
N VAL A 71 -9.38 25.08 24.52
CA VAL A 71 -8.48 24.04 25.03
C VAL A 71 -7.67 23.46 23.87
N ALA A 72 -6.36 23.36 24.07
CA ALA A 72 -5.46 22.67 23.17
C ALA A 72 -4.61 21.67 23.95
N GLY A 73 -4.58 20.42 23.50
CA GLY A 73 -3.51 19.48 23.80
C GLY A 73 -2.23 19.88 23.10
N PHE A 74 -1.09 19.48 23.67
CA PHE A 74 0.20 19.71 23.02
C PHE A 74 1.14 18.50 23.14
N SER A 75 1.92 18.28 22.08
CA SER A 75 3.12 17.43 22.09
C SER A 75 4.32 18.32 21.81
N LEU A 76 5.20 18.50 22.79
CA LEU A 76 6.41 19.30 22.65
C LEU A 76 7.64 18.41 22.74
N ILE A 77 8.47 18.38 21.70
CA ILE A 77 9.79 17.73 21.68
C ILE A 77 10.86 18.82 21.63
N HIS A 78 11.89 18.71 22.46
CA HIS A 78 12.94 19.72 22.60
C HIS A 78 14.31 19.09 22.86
N ASP A 79 15.37 19.87 22.63
CA ASP A 79 16.73 19.43 22.93
C ASP A 79 17.05 19.44 24.43
N LEU A 80 17.95 18.54 24.83
CA LEU A 80 18.51 18.46 26.18
C LEU A 80 20.00 18.83 26.15
N PRO A 81 20.36 20.04 26.59
CA PRO A 81 21.76 20.38 26.73
C PRO A 81 22.42 19.50 27.80
N PRO A 82 23.66 18.99 27.59
CA PRO A 82 24.35 18.05 28.49
C PRO A 82 24.57 18.51 29.95
N ARG A 83 24.19 19.75 30.29
CA ARG A 83 24.37 20.38 31.61
C ARG A 83 23.15 21.17 32.09
N GLY A 84 22.02 21.11 31.37
CA GLY A 84 20.80 21.81 31.75
C GLY A 84 20.01 21.04 32.82
N ARG A 85 20.36 21.20 34.09
CA ARG A 85 19.50 20.73 35.20
C ARG A 85 18.46 21.82 35.48
N GLY A 86 17.19 21.42 35.46
CA GLY A 86 16.04 22.32 35.64
C GLY A 86 15.50 22.82 34.30
N ARG A 87 14.21 22.56 34.05
CA ARG A 87 13.51 22.98 32.83
C ARG A 87 12.24 23.72 33.24
N LEU A 88 12.04 24.89 32.64
CA LEU A 88 10.84 25.67 32.79
C LEU A 88 9.98 25.48 31.55
N LEU A 89 8.75 24.99 31.73
CA LEU A 89 7.74 25.12 30.68
C LEU A 89 7.13 26.52 30.80
N VAL A 90 7.34 27.34 29.77
CA VAL A 90 6.81 28.70 29.71
C VAL A 90 5.54 28.69 28.85
N LEU A 91 4.44 29.10 29.47
CA LEU A 91 3.13 29.20 28.86
C LEU A 91 2.70 30.67 28.81
N GLY A 92 2.17 31.12 27.68
CA GLY A 92 1.61 32.47 27.54
C GLY A 92 0.38 32.47 26.66
N ALA A 93 -0.57 33.36 26.96
CA ALA A 93 -1.74 33.59 26.13
C ALA A 93 -1.97 35.10 25.93
N GLY A 94 -2.16 35.52 24.68
CA GLY A 94 -2.45 36.91 24.32
C GLY A 94 -1.47 37.51 23.28
N PRO A 95 -1.60 38.82 22.96
CA PRO A 95 -0.69 39.52 22.06
C PRO A 95 0.75 39.47 22.55
N ALA A 96 1.70 39.47 21.61
CA ALA A 96 3.11 39.24 21.89
C ALA A 96 3.72 40.10 23.00
N GLU A 97 3.25 41.34 23.08
CA GLU A 97 3.79 42.41 23.92
C GLU A 97 3.10 42.48 25.29
N THR A 98 1.96 41.80 25.47
CA THR A 98 1.12 41.88 26.67
C THR A 98 0.71 40.51 27.23
N ALA A 99 1.12 39.42 26.58
CA ALA A 99 0.86 38.07 27.04
C ALA A 99 1.50 37.85 28.42
N ARG A 100 0.67 37.49 29.40
CA ARG A 100 1.15 37.07 30.71
C ARG A 100 1.80 35.69 30.56
N GLU A 101 3.12 35.64 30.69
CA GLU A 101 3.86 34.39 30.68
C GLU A 101 3.93 33.80 32.10
N VAL A 102 3.84 32.48 32.17
CA VAL A 102 4.01 31.72 33.40
C VAL A 102 5.00 30.60 33.16
N ALA A 103 5.96 30.46 34.06
CA ALA A 103 6.97 29.41 34.03
C ALA A 103 6.63 28.33 35.08
N ILE A 104 6.58 27.08 34.64
CA ILE A 104 6.38 25.90 35.49
C ILE A 104 7.73 25.21 35.63
N ASP A 105 8.26 25.10 36.86
CA ASP A 105 9.46 24.31 37.13
C ASP A 105 9.12 22.82 37.16
N LEU A 106 9.53 22.13 36.10
CA LEU A 106 9.18 20.74 35.86
C LEU A 106 9.93 19.76 36.78
N LEU A 107 11.02 20.18 37.43
CA LEU A 107 11.73 19.36 38.42
C LEU A 107 11.20 19.56 39.84
N ALA A 108 10.48 20.65 40.08
CA ALA A 108 9.85 20.91 41.38
C ALA A 108 8.61 20.03 41.61
N TYR A 109 8.09 19.43 40.55
CA TYR A 109 6.88 18.61 40.56
C TYR A 109 7.22 17.16 40.18
N ASP A 110 6.74 16.20 40.96
CA ASP A 110 6.90 14.75 40.70
C ASP A 110 5.98 14.33 39.53
N LEU A 111 6.30 14.83 38.33
CA LEU A 111 5.56 14.57 37.10
C LEU A 111 5.91 13.17 36.57
N PRO A 112 4.96 12.47 35.93
CA PRO A 112 5.28 11.25 35.20
C PRO A 112 6.40 11.51 34.18
N SER A 113 7.50 10.77 34.29
CA SER A 113 8.67 10.90 33.43
C SER A 113 8.77 9.82 32.37
N ASP A 114 7.93 8.78 32.45
CA ASP A 114 7.88 7.69 31.47
C ASP A 114 7.10 8.13 30.23
N VAL A 115 7.84 8.61 29.23
CA VAL A 115 7.29 9.07 27.94
C VAL A 115 6.60 7.94 27.19
N ARG A 116 7.05 6.68 27.32
CA ARG A 116 6.45 5.53 26.65
C ARG A 116 5.10 5.20 27.26
N ALA A 117 5.01 5.14 28.59
CA ALA A 117 3.73 4.92 29.28
C ALA A 117 2.74 6.07 29.02
N ALA A 118 3.24 7.32 28.91
CA ALA A 118 2.41 8.44 28.51
C ALA A 118 1.90 8.29 27.08
N THR A 119 2.77 8.06 26.10
CA THR A 119 2.37 7.80 24.70
C THR A 119 1.38 6.64 24.61
N HIS A 120 1.58 5.55 25.36
CA HIS A 120 0.67 4.41 25.36
C HIS A 120 -0.78 4.78 25.70
N ASN A 121 -1.00 5.75 26.60
CA ASN A 121 -2.32 6.09 27.14
C ASN A 121 -2.94 7.36 26.55
N ARG A 122 -2.20 8.10 25.72
CA ARG A 122 -2.67 9.34 25.10
C ARG A 122 -3.69 9.09 23.98
N GLU A 123 -4.37 10.18 23.61
CA GLU A 123 -5.27 10.20 22.47
C GLU A 123 -4.56 9.76 21.18
N TRP A 124 -5.23 8.93 20.39
CA TRP A 124 -4.64 8.34 19.19
C TRP A 124 -4.26 9.37 18.13
N GLY A 125 -5.03 10.46 18.02
CA GLY A 125 -4.73 11.58 17.11
C GLY A 125 -3.40 12.26 17.41
N ALA A 126 -3.16 12.57 18.67
CA ALA A 126 -1.92 13.18 19.13
C ALA A 126 -0.70 12.28 18.87
N ASN A 127 -0.84 10.98 19.13
CA ASN A 127 0.22 10.00 18.89
C ASN A 127 0.50 9.81 17.41
N PHE A 128 -0.54 9.76 16.57
CA PHE A 128 -0.37 9.65 15.12
C PHE A 128 0.34 10.90 14.55
N ASN A 129 -0.05 12.11 14.95
CA ASN A 129 0.61 13.33 14.51
C ASN A 129 2.10 13.34 14.88
N LEU A 130 2.41 12.94 16.12
CA LEU A 130 3.80 12.84 16.59
C LEU A 130 4.56 11.74 15.83
N LEU A 131 3.96 10.57 15.59
CA LEU A 131 4.54 9.48 14.80
C LEU A 131 4.86 9.97 13.38
N HIS A 132 3.89 10.59 12.71
CA HIS A 132 4.02 11.08 11.35
C HIS A 132 5.12 12.15 11.24
N ALA A 133 5.16 13.11 12.16
CA ALA A 133 6.25 14.09 12.23
C ALA A 133 7.62 13.42 12.45
N SER A 134 7.67 12.38 13.28
CA SER A 134 8.90 11.64 13.59
C SER A 134 9.38 10.81 12.40
N ALA A 135 8.45 10.22 11.64
CA ALA A 135 8.74 9.49 10.41
C ALA A 135 9.27 10.44 9.32
N LEU A 136 8.72 11.65 9.21
CA LEU A 136 9.17 12.67 8.26
C LEU A 136 10.57 13.22 8.58
N ALA A 137 10.93 13.33 9.86
CA ALA A 137 12.20 13.93 10.29
C ALA A 137 12.91 13.10 11.37
N PRO A 138 13.28 11.83 11.09
CA PRO A 138 13.78 10.90 12.11
C PRO A 138 15.14 11.31 12.69
N GLN A 139 15.95 12.05 11.92
CA GLN A 139 17.22 12.61 12.39
C GLN A 139 17.03 13.75 13.40
N ARG A 140 15.91 14.48 13.27
CA ARG A 140 15.56 15.61 14.14
C ARG A 140 14.73 15.15 15.33
N LEU A 141 13.81 14.20 15.16
CA LEU A 141 12.91 13.70 16.20
C LEU A 141 13.24 12.23 16.49
N ARG A 142 13.96 11.98 17.58
CA ARG A 142 14.47 10.64 17.93
C ARG A 142 13.47 9.79 18.73
N THR A 143 12.19 10.11 18.65
CA THR A 143 11.09 9.39 19.32
C THR A 143 10.92 7.95 18.83
N LEU A 144 11.27 7.67 17.57
CA LEU A 144 11.32 6.34 16.98
C LEU A 144 12.58 5.54 17.34
N ALA A 145 13.64 6.23 17.79
CA ALA A 145 14.93 5.64 18.15
C ALA A 145 15.18 5.63 19.67
N ALA A 146 14.14 5.87 20.46
CA ALA A 146 14.19 5.87 21.93
C ALA A 146 14.32 4.43 22.46
N GLU A 147 15.45 4.12 23.11
CA GLU A 147 15.77 2.80 23.73
C GLU A 147 15.88 1.59 22.77
N GLU A 148 16.25 0.41 23.27
CA GLU A 148 16.65 -0.81 22.50
C GLU A 148 15.50 -1.49 21.70
N GLY A 149 14.40 -0.80 21.40
CA GLY A 149 13.24 -1.33 20.66
C GLY A 149 13.08 -0.73 19.26
N SER A 150 12.49 -1.49 18.34
CA SER A 150 12.37 -1.15 16.91
C SER A 150 11.43 0.01 16.56
N LEU A 151 10.59 0.48 17.48
CA LEU A 151 9.58 1.54 17.24
C LEU A 151 9.53 2.61 18.35
N GLY A 152 10.59 2.70 19.17
CA GLY A 152 10.75 3.69 20.23
C GLY A 152 9.54 3.84 21.15
N ILE A 153 9.12 5.09 21.42
CA ILE A 153 8.03 5.39 22.36
C ILE A 153 6.64 4.93 21.87
N PHE A 154 6.50 4.50 20.61
CA PHE A 154 5.21 4.20 19.99
C PHE A 154 4.83 2.72 20.01
N GLY A 155 5.78 1.80 20.26
CA GLY A 155 5.55 0.35 20.10
C GLY A 155 4.28 -0.14 20.80
N GLY A 156 4.15 0.17 22.10
CA GLY A 156 2.97 -0.24 22.87
C GLY A 156 1.66 0.44 22.45
N TRP A 157 1.71 1.61 21.82
CA TRP A 157 0.53 2.27 21.25
C TRP A 157 0.13 1.62 19.90
N LEU A 158 1.11 1.32 19.04
CA LEU A 158 0.90 0.63 17.76
C LEU A 158 0.33 -0.79 17.94
N ASP A 159 0.64 -1.44 19.06
CA ASP A 159 0.09 -2.76 19.38
C ASP A 159 -1.39 -2.72 19.79
N ARG A 160 -1.90 -1.55 20.22
CA ARG A 160 -3.30 -1.35 20.57
C ARG A 160 -4.19 -0.99 19.39
N LEU A 161 -3.60 -0.63 18.25
CA LEU A 161 -4.37 -0.25 17.08
C LEU A 161 -5.08 -1.47 16.49
N PRO A 162 -6.38 -1.34 16.14
CA PRO A 162 -7.09 -2.34 15.35
C PRO A 162 -6.30 -2.74 14.11
N ARG A 163 -6.29 -4.02 13.75
CA ARG A 163 -5.57 -4.55 12.59
C ARG A 163 -6.53 -5.05 11.52
N LEU A 164 -6.31 -4.61 10.29
CA LEU A 164 -6.95 -5.08 9.07
C LEU A 164 -5.92 -5.87 8.25
N ALA A 165 -6.30 -7.05 7.74
CA ALA A 165 -5.46 -7.83 6.83
C ALA A 165 -6.20 -8.01 5.50
N GLY A 166 -5.66 -7.42 4.42
CA GLY A 166 -6.31 -7.39 3.12
C GLY A 166 -7.59 -6.56 3.14
N GLY A 167 -8.75 -7.18 3.35
CA GLY A 167 -10.04 -6.49 3.34
C GLY A 167 -11.06 -7.07 4.30
N ALA A 168 -12.08 -6.27 4.60
CA ALA A 168 -13.20 -6.64 5.46
C ALA A 168 -14.48 -5.94 5.01
N GLU A 169 -15.61 -6.65 5.07
CA GLU A 169 -16.95 -6.08 4.85
C GLU A 169 -17.39 -5.19 6.03
N TRP A 170 -16.86 -5.38 7.23
CA TRP A 170 -17.11 -4.45 8.34
C TRP A 170 -15.86 -4.32 9.19
N PHE A 171 -15.42 -3.09 9.44
CA PHE A 171 -14.25 -2.81 10.26
C PHE A 171 -14.39 -1.42 10.87
N LEU A 172 -14.36 -1.32 12.21
CA LEU A 172 -14.68 -0.07 12.92
C LEU A 172 -16.05 0.48 12.47
N ASP A 173 -16.12 1.74 12.05
CA ASP A 173 -17.34 2.36 11.52
C ASP A 173 -17.42 2.30 9.98
N PHE A 174 -16.64 1.41 9.35
CA PHE A 174 -16.60 1.26 7.90
C PHE A 174 -17.37 0.02 7.45
N GLN A 175 -18.22 0.22 6.44
CA GLN A 175 -19.05 -0.78 5.75
C GLN A 175 -18.28 -1.63 4.73
N ARG A 176 -17.03 -1.26 4.45
CA ARG A 176 -16.07 -2.01 3.65
C ARG A 176 -14.74 -1.30 3.79
N VAL A 177 -13.67 -2.04 3.99
CA VAL A 177 -12.30 -1.53 3.95
C VAL A 177 -11.44 -2.52 3.18
N SER A 178 -10.54 -2.01 2.35
CA SER A 178 -9.57 -2.80 1.59
C SER A 178 -8.21 -2.15 1.66
N ALA A 179 -7.17 -2.96 1.74
CA ALA A 179 -5.77 -2.61 1.69
C ALA A 179 -5.07 -3.60 0.76
N VAL A 180 -4.47 -3.09 -0.32
CA VAL A 180 -3.89 -3.92 -1.39
C VAL A 180 -2.53 -3.37 -1.81
N LEU A 181 -1.65 -4.28 -2.23
CA LEU A 181 -0.30 -4.02 -2.69
C LEU A 181 -0.10 -4.70 -4.06
N LEU A 182 0.38 -3.94 -5.03
CA LEU A 182 0.84 -4.48 -6.31
C LEU A 182 2.29 -4.97 -6.21
N PRO A 183 2.72 -5.93 -7.04
CA PRO A 183 4.13 -6.33 -7.16
C PRO A 183 5.08 -5.18 -7.51
N THR A 184 4.55 -4.11 -8.10
CA THR A 184 5.30 -2.88 -8.42
C THR A 184 5.62 -2.01 -7.20
N GLY A 185 5.07 -2.34 -6.02
CA GLY A 185 5.18 -1.55 -4.79
C GLY A 185 4.05 -0.53 -4.61
N GLU A 186 3.10 -0.43 -5.54
CA GLU A 186 1.96 0.49 -5.41
C GLU A 186 0.97 -0.03 -4.37
N LEU A 187 0.54 0.86 -3.47
CA LEU A 187 -0.36 0.55 -2.36
C LEU A 187 -1.64 1.35 -2.48
N ALA A 188 -2.77 0.71 -2.17
CA ALA A 188 -4.05 1.40 -2.02
C ALA A 188 -4.74 0.97 -0.74
N VAL A 189 -5.29 1.94 -0.01
CA VAL A 189 -6.21 1.68 1.11
C VAL A 189 -7.46 2.51 0.90
N SER A 190 -8.61 1.87 1.01
CA SER A 190 -9.89 2.54 0.81
C SER A 190 -10.94 1.98 1.73
N GLY A 191 -11.95 2.78 2.04
CA GLY A 191 -13.07 2.33 2.83
C GLY A 191 -14.27 3.24 2.76
N ARG A 192 -15.43 2.69 3.09
CA ARG A 192 -16.71 3.40 3.07
C ARG A 192 -17.24 3.58 4.48
N LEU A 193 -17.67 4.78 4.82
CA LEU A 193 -18.31 5.05 6.11
C LEU A 193 -19.71 4.45 6.17
N SER A 194 -20.06 3.89 7.33
CA SER A 194 -21.37 3.27 7.55
C SER A 194 -22.51 4.29 7.54
N GLN A 195 -22.21 5.53 7.96
CA GLN A 195 -23.13 6.66 7.97
C GLN A 195 -22.44 7.87 7.35
N PRO A 196 -22.62 8.12 6.04
CA PRO A 196 -22.09 9.31 5.39
C PRO A 196 -22.87 10.55 5.89
N GLU A 197 -22.16 11.50 6.49
CA GLU A 197 -22.72 12.81 6.84
C GLU A 197 -22.40 13.80 5.71
N ALA A 198 -23.38 14.64 5.36
CA ALA A 198 -23.24 15.58 4.25
C ALA A 198 -22.35 16.77 4.64
N GLY A 199 -21.40 17.12 3.78
CA GLY A 199 -20.68 18.41 3.83
C GLY A 199 -19.30 18.37 4.48
N GLU A 200 -18.94 17.32 5.21
CA GLU A 200 -17.60 17.15 5.77
C GLU A 200 -16.76 16.16 4.96
N ARG A 201 -15.62 16.61 4.44
CA ARG A 201 -14.69 15.75 3.73
C ARG A 201 -13.85 14.94 4.71
N VAL A 202 -13.61 13.70 4.35
CA VAL A 202 -12.72 12.79 5.05
C VAL A 202 -11.28 13.18 4.75
N GLN A 203 -10.49 13.33 5.81
CA GLN A 203 -9.05 13.50 5.74
C GLN A 203 -8.40 12.16 6.01
N THR A 204 -7.42 11.77 5.18
CA THR A 204 -6.66 10.54 5.38
C THR A 204 -5.17 10.81 5.29
N ALA A 205 -4.43 10.11 6.14
CA ALA A 205 -2.98 10.12 6.17
C ALA A 205 -2.47 8.72 6.54
N ALA A 206 -1.31 8.33 6.03
CA ALA A 206 -0.69 7.06 6.38
C ALA A 206 0.83 7.17 6.62
N CYS A 207 1.32 6.34 7.55
CA CYS A 207 2.74 6.03 7.66
C CYS A 207 2.98 4.58 7.22
N LEU A 208 4.11 4.32 6.57
CA LEU A 208 4.54 3.00 6.20
C LEU A 208 5.39 2.39 7.32
N LEU A 209 4.96 1.23 7.82
CA LEU A 209 5.73 0.38 8.71
C LEU A 209 6.35 -0.76 7.90
N VAL A 210 7.67 -0.75 7.76
CA VAL A 210 8.42 -1.82 7.11
C VAL A 210 9.02 -2.73 8.18
N ARG A 211 8.79 -4.04 8.07
CA ARG A 211 9.26 -5.05 9.03
C ARG A 211 10.18 -6.02 8.31
N TRP A 212 11.39 -6.20 8.84
CA TRP A 212 12.36 -7.23 8.47
C TRP A 212 12.53 -8.21 9.64
N PRO A 213 13.17 -9.38 9.41
CA PRO A 213 13.60 -10.23 10.51
C PRO A 213 14.48 -9.46 11.50
N GLY A 214 13.95 -9.21 12.70
CA GLY A 214 14.66 -8.54 13.80
C GLY A 214 14.77 -7.01 13.71
N ARG A 215 14.14 -6.36 12.72
CA ARG A 215 14.18 -4.90 12.56
C ARG A 215 12.84 -4.37 12.06
N GLU A 216 12.43 -3.21 12.53
CA GLU A 216 11.26 -2.49 12.02
C GLU A 216 11.63 -1.04 11.78
N GLU A 217 10.94 -0.39 10.86
CA GLU A 217 11.16 1.01 10.54
C GLU A 217 9.85 1.69 10.15
N MET A 218 9.58 2.85 10.74
CA MET A 218 8.48 3.72 10.35
C MET A 218 8.97 4.79 9.38
N ARG A 219 8.26 4.95 8.27
CA ARG A 219 8.55 5.94 7.22
C ARG A 219 7.27 6.69 6.83
N PRO A 220 7.35 7.93 6.32
CA PRO A 220 6.20 8.54 5.67
C PRO A 220 5.82 7.71 4.46
N LEU A 221 4.55 7.71 4.05
CA LEU A 221 4.14 7.05 2.82
C LEU A 221 4.60 7.88 1.61
N PRO A 222 5.51 7.37 0.76
CA PRO A 222 5.89 8.04 -0.48
C PRO A 222 4.71 8.20 -1.44
N GLU A 223 4.74 9.29 -2.22
CA GLU A 223 3.77 9.56 -3.29
C GLU A 223 2.30 9.52 -2.81
N GLU A 224 2.06 9.86 -1.54
CA GLU A 224 0.73 9.81 -0.95
C GLU A 224 -0.26 10.71 -1.70
N ARG A 225 -1.42 10.13 -2.03
CA ARG A 225 -2.57 10.76 -2.68
C ARG A 225 -3.83 10.31 -2.00
N HIS A 226 -4.79 11.21 -1.82
CA HIS A 226 -6.09 10.88 -1.25
C HIS A 226 -7.24 11.48 -2.04
N ALA A 227 -8.34 10.75 -2.13
CA ALA A 227 -9.57 11.20 -2.76
C ALA A 227 -10.33 12.15 -1.81
N PRO A 228 -10.84 13.30 -2.29
CA PRO A 228 -11.56 14.27 -1.46
C PRO A 228 -13.04 13.86 -1.27
N LEU A 229 -13.27 12.75 -0.58
CA LEU A 229 -14.59 12.13 -0.41
C LEU A 229 -15.25 12.54 0.91
N SER A 230 -16.58 12.45 0.98
CA SER A 230 -17.34 12.73 2.22
C SER A 230 -17.90 11.45 2.85
N GLY A 231 -18.24 10.46 2.02
CA GLY A 231 -18.83 9.18 2.43
C GLY A 231 -17.83 8.03 2.62
N GLY A 232 -16.54 8.29 2.48
CA GLY A 232 -15.49 7.28 2.59
C GLY A 232 -14.11 7.88 2.42
N PHE A 233 -13.12 7.02 2.16
CA PHE A 233 -11.77 7.43 1.84
C PHE A 233 -11.16 6.51 0.79
N ALA A 234 -10.25 7.05 0.00
CA ALA A 234 -9.36 6.28 -0.85
C ALA A 234 -8.00 6.98 -0.81
N LEU A 235 -6.96 6.19 -0.56
CA LEU A 235 -5.59 6.63 -0.43
C LEU A 235 -4.71 5.71 -1.28
N SER A 236 -3.80 6.32 -2.01
CA SER A 236 -2.80 5.63 -2.82
C SER A 236 -1.42 6.12 -2.44
N GLY A 237 -0.42 5.26 -2.54
CA GLY A 237 0.99 5.61 -2.37
C GLY A 237 1.88 4.49 -2.86
N ARG A 238 3.16 4.58 -2.53
CA ARG A 238 4.14 3.59 -2.98
C ARG A 238 5.04 3.13 -1.84
N ALA A 239 5.23 1.82 -1.72
CA ALA A 239 6.24 1.24 -0.86
C ALA A 239 7.31 0.54 -1.70
N GLU A 240 8.57 0.86 -1.42
CA GLU A 240 9.65 -0.05 -1.76
C GLU A 240 9.65 -1.15 -0.71
N VAL A 241 9.31 -2.38 -1.12
CA VAL A 241 9.31 -3.56 -0.26
C VAL A 241 10.58 -4.35 -0.55
N PRO A 242 11.60 -4.29 0.32
CA PRO A 242 12.79 -5.12 0.14
C PRO A 242 12.45 -6.61 0.20
N PRO A 243 13.30 -7.49 -0.36
CA PRO A 243 13.18 -8.93 -0.15
C PRO A 243 13.11 -9.26 1.35
N ASP A 244 12.29 -10.25 1.71
CA ASP A 244 12.06 -10.73 3.07
C ASP A 244 11.45 -9.70 4.05
N ALA A 245 10.98 -8.55 3.55
CA ALA A 245 10.27 -7.57 4.34
C ALA A 245 8.75 -7.73 4.19
N SER A 246 8.01 -7.46 5.27
CA SER A 246 6.58 -7.17 5.18
C SER A 246 6.32 -5.68 5.36
N VAL A 247 5.22 -5.22 4.79
CA VAL A 247 4.77 -3.84 4.93
C VAL A 247 3.40 -3.79 5.59
N GLU A 248 3.22 -2.78 6.43
CA GLU A 248 1.92 -2.41 6.98
C GLU A 248 1.76 -0.89 6.86
N LEU A 249 0.53 -0.41 6.78
CA LEU A 249 0.20 1.00 6.85
C LEU A 249 -0.40 1.31 8.21
N VAL A 250 0.12 2.33 8.89
CA VAL A 250 -0.56 2.96 10.02
C VAL A 250 -1.41 4.08 9.45
N VAL A 251 -2.73 3.93 9.49
CA VAL A 251 -3.68 4.80 8.81
C VAL A 251 -4.43 5.65 9.83
N GLN A 252 -4.55 6.94 9.52
CA GLN A 252 -5.48 7.86 10.16
C GLN A 252 -6.58 8.23 9.17
N VAL A 253 -7.82 8.14 9.62
CA VAL A 253 -9.01 8.66 8.92
C VAL A 253 -9.71 9.62 9.85
N ARG A 254 -10.02 10.83 9.40
CA ARG A 254 -10.72 11.85 10.20
C ARG A 254 -11.87 12.46 9.41
N ARG A 255 -12.97 12.75 10.10
CA ARG A 255 -14.10 13.50 9.56
C ARG A 255 -14.67 14.37 10.67
N GLY A 256 -14.55 15.68 10.53
CA GLY A 256 -14.92 16.63 11.58
C GLY A 256 -14.24 16.31 12.91
N GLY A 257 -15.05 16.10 13.95
CA GLY A 257 -14.59 15.71 15.29
C GLY A 257 -14.31 14.21 15.48
N GLN A 258 -14.65 13.36 14.50
CA GLN A 258 -14.46 11.92 14.56
C GLN A 258 -13.12 11.51 13.95
N GLY A 259 -12.49 10.48 14.52
CA GLY A 259 -11.24 9.92 14.03
C GLY A 259 -11.18 8.41 14.23
N TRP A 260 -10.57 7.73 13.25
CA TRP A 260 -10.29 6.31 13.27
C TRP A 260 -8.81 6.11 12.97
N TRP A 261 -8.19 5.20 13.72
CA TRP A 261 -6.79 4.83 13.54
C TRP A 261 -6.68 3.33 13.55
N PHE A 262 -5.93 2.78 12.61
CA PHE A 262 -5.75 1.34 12.48
C PHE A 262 -4.46 1.01 11.74
N ARG A 263 -4.05 -0.24 11.85
CA ARG A 263 -2.98 -0.84 11.04
C ARG A 263 -3.61 -1.66 9.93
N ALA A 264 -3.10 -1.51 8.72
CA ALA A 264 -3.54 -2.27 7.56
C ALA A 264 -2.35 -3.03 6.98
N GLU A 265 -2.43 -4.36 7.01
CA GLU A 265 -1.53 -5.25 6.29
C GLU A 265 -2.12 -5.45 4.88
N PRO A 266 -1.55 -4.82 3.84
CA PRO A 266 -2.08 -4.90 2.50
C PRO A 266 -1.89 -6.30 1.93
N ALA A 267 -2.92 -6.84 1.29
CA ALA A 267 -2.81 -8.11 0.57
C ALA A 267 -2.17 -7.88 -0.79
N MET A 268 -1.30 -8.81 -1.23
CA MET A 268 -0.84 -8.84 -2.61
C MET A 268 -2.04 -9.03 -3.54
N ALA A 269 -2.11 -8.20 -4.57
CA ALA A 269 -3.28 -8.13 -5.44
C ALA A 269 -2.88 -7.99 -6.91
N ALA A 270 -3.72 -8.49 -7.81
CA ALA A 270 -3.61 -8.19 -9.24
C ALA A 270 -4.05 -6.76 -9.51
N LEU A 271 -3.63 -6.19 -10.65
CA LEU A 271 -4.00 -4.82 -11.02
C LEU A 271 -5.52 -4.58 -11.05
N PRO A 272 -6.39 -5.48 -11.55
CA PRO A 272 -7.85 -5.27 -11.46
C PRO A 272 -8.35 -5.09 -10.02
N ASP A 273 -7.87 -5.89 -9.08
CA ASP A 273 -8.27 -5.81 -7.66
C ASP A 273 -7.76 -4.51 -7.02
N PHE A 274 -6.59 -4.03 -7.44
CA PHE A 274 -6.08 -2.72 -7.05
C PHE A 274 -6.94 -1.57 -7.57
N LEU A 275 -7.39 -1.64 -8.83
CA LEU A 275 -8.31 -0.65 -9.41
C LEU A 275 -9.69 -0.69 -8.72
N ASP A 276 -10.13 -1.86 -8.29
CA ASP A 276 -11.34 -2.04 -7.49
C ASP A 276 -11.21 -1.42 -6.09
N ALA A 277 -10.04 -1.55 -5.46
CA ALA A 277 -9.75 -0.87 -4.20
C ALA A 277 -9.76 0.66 -4.37
N LEU A 278 -9.11 1.21 -5.40
CA LEU A 278 -9.14 2.65 -5.68
C LEU A 278 -10.55 3.17 -5.94
N SER A 279 -11.40 2.36 -6.58
CA SER A 279 -12.74 2.77 -7.00
C SER A 279 -13.85 2.46 -5.97
N LEU A 280 -13.51 2.00 -4.76
CA LEU A 280 -14.49 1.59 -3.74
C LEU A 280 -15.51 0.58 -4.29
N ALA A 281 -15.04 -0.46 -4.98
CA ALA A 281 -15.89 -1.48 -5.59
C ALA A 281 -16.85 -2.15 -4.59
N GLY A 282 -18.09 -2.43 -5.02
CA GLY A 282 -19.13 -3.10 -4.23
C GLY A 282 -20.13 -2.20 -3.50
N GLY A 283 -20.01 -0.87 -3.58
CA GLY A 283 -20.93 0.05 -2.89
C GLY A 283 -21.32 1.33 -3.62
N GLY A 284 -20.58 1.73 -4.66
CA GLY A 284 -20.79 2.97 -5.42
C GLY A 284 -20.59 4.24 -4.59
N ALA A 285 -19.64 5.10 -4.97
CA ALA A 285 -19.70 6.49 -4.51
C ALA A 285 -20.99 7.10 -5.09
N ALA A 286 -21.91 7.56 -4.23
CA ALA A 286 -23.17 8.15 -4.67
C ALA A 286 -23.06 9.68 -4.68
N GLY A 287 -23.72 10.33 -5.63
CA GLY A 287 -23.79 11.79 -5.70
C GLY A 287 -22.43 12.46 -5.95
N PRO A 288 -22.08 13.55 -5.25
CA PRO A 288 -20.89 14.36 -5.55
C PRO A 288 -19.56 13.61 -5.37
N ASP A 289 -19.51 12.59 -4.52
CA ASP A 289 -18.32 11.76 -4.31
C ASP A 289 -17.97 10.93 -5.55
N ALA A 290 -18.94 10.58 -6.40
CA ALA A 290 -18.69 9.81 -7.61
C ALA A 290 -17.76 10.55 -8.58
N ALA A 291 -18.08 11.82 -8.85
CA ALA A 291 -17.28 12.66 -9.74
C ALA A 291 -15.91 12.99 -9.14
N ALA A 292 -15.85 13.24 -7.82
CA ALA A 292 -14.60 13.47 -7.11
C ALA A 292 -13.67 12.24 -7.16
N LEU A 293 -14.22 11.06 -6.90
CA LEU A 293 -13.48 9.79 -6.97
C LEU A 293 -13.00 9.52 -8.39
N GLN A 294 -13.86 9.69 -9.39
CA GLN A 294 -13.50 9.49 -10.80
C GLN A 294 -12.39 10.45 -11.24
N GLY A 295 -12.49 11.73 -10.88
CA GLY A 295 -11.46 12.72 -11.19
C GLY A 295 -10.12 12.42 -10.53
N TRP A 296 -10.14 12.04 -9.25
CA TRP A 296 -8.95 11.61 -8.52
C TRP A 296 -8.32 10.35 -9.13
N MET A 297 -9.13 9.31 -9.41
CA MET A 297 -8.68 8.06 -9.99
C MET A 297 -8.02 8.29 -11.35
N ARG A 298 -8.62 9.11 -12.23
CA ARG A 298 -7.98 9.50 -13.50
C ARG A 298 -6.61 10.14 -13.30
N GLY A 299 -6.46 11.01 -12.30
CA GLY A 299 -5.17 11.63 -11.97
C GLY A 299 -4.13 10.59 -11.55
N VAL A 300 -4.48 9.70 -10.62
CA VAL A 300 -3.60 8.61 -10.15
C VAL A 300 -3.19 7.69 -11.31
N LEU A 301 -4.15 7.30 -12.14
CA LEU A 301 -3.90 6.39 -13.27
C LEU A 301 -3.08 7.04 -14.40
N ALA A 302 -3.29 8.33 -14.66
CA ALA A 302 -2.47 9.08 -15.62
C ALA A 302 -1.01 9.18 -15.17
N GLU A 303 -0.76 9.49 -13.89
CA GLU A 303 0.60 9.51 -13.30
C GLU A 303 1.25 8.12 -13.40
N ARG A 304 0.50 7.06 -13.08
CA ARG A 304 0.95 5.67 -13.22
C ARG A 304 1.31 5.33 -14.66
N SER A 305 0.44 5.66 -15.62
CA SER A 305 0.68 5.44 -17.04
C SER A 305 1.94 6.15 -17.52
N GLU A 306 2.17 7.39 -17.09
CA GLU A 306 3.39 8.14 -17.40
C GLU A 306 4.65 7.44 -16.86
N ALA A 307 4.62 7.03 -15.59
CA ALA A 307 5.74 6.36 -14.93
C ALA A 307 6.09 5.01 -15.58
N LEU A 308 5.10 4.31 -16.12
CA LEU A 308 5.27 3.00 -16.74
C LEU A 308 5.59 3.05 -18.24
N ARG A 309 5.29 4.16 -18.93
CA ARG A 309 5.39 4.25 -20.39
C ARG A 309 6.76 3.82 -20.93
N GLY A 310 7.83 4.35 -20.34
CA GLY A 310 9.21 4.01 -20.73
C GLY A 310 9.55 2.53 -20.56
N ARG A 311 9.04 1.89 -19.49
CA ARG A 311 9.27 0.47 -19.22
C ARG A 311 8.45 -0.42 -20.15
N LEU A 312 7.17 -0.12 -20.32
CA LEU A 312 6.26 -0.90 -21.17
C LEU A 312 6.64 -0.79 -22.65
N SER A 313 7.02 0.40 -23.12
CA SER A 313 7.48 0.60 -24.50
C SER A 313 8.83 -0.05 -24.80
N ALA A 314 9.65 -0.33 -23.79
CA ALA A 314 10.91 -1.05 -23.96
C ALA A 314 10.72 -2.58 -24.05
N LEU A 315 9.56 -3.10 -23.63
CA LEU A 315 9.24 -4.52 -23.73
C LEU A 315 9.08 -4.89 -25.20
N SER A 316 9.94 -5.76 -25.71
CA SER A 316 9.80 -6.28 -27.07
C SER A 316 9.18 -7.67 -27.02
N LEU A 317 7.86 -7.75 -27.07
CA LEU A 317 7.16 -9.03 -27.27
C LEU A 317 7.28 -9.42 -28.75
N ALA A 318 8.32 -10.17 -29.07
CA ALA A 318 8.54 -10.75 -30.39
C ALA A 318 8.58 -12.27 -30.26
N GLY A 319 7.65 -12.94 -30.94
CA GLY A 319 7.72 -14.39 -31.05
C GLY A 319 8.95 -14.82 -31.83
N VAL A 320 9.55 -15.92 -31.41
CA VAL A 320 10.52 -16.66 -32.22
C VAL A 320 9.93 -18.03 -32.56
N PRO A 321 10.26 -18.63 -33.71
CA PRO A 321 9.91 -20.02 -33.95
C PRO A 321 10.49 -20.91 -32.84
N SER A 322 9.69 -21.85 -32.32
CA SER A 322 10.24 -22.85 -31.39
C SER A 322 11.29 -23.68 -32.12
N GLN A 323 12.40 -23.95 -31.44
CA GLN A 323 13.38 -24.91 -31.93
C GLN A 323 12.97 -26.34 -31.56
N PRO A 324 13.32 -27.36 -32.37
CA PRO A 324 13.17 -28.75 -31.96
C PRO A 324 13.89 -29.01 -30.63
N GLY A 325 13.21 -29.64 -29.69
CA GLY A 325 13.74 -29.88 -28.33
C GLY A 325 13.52 -28.73 -27.35
N GLY A 326 12.78 -27.67 -27.74
CA GLY A 326 12.41 -26.56 -26.87
C GLY A 326 11.41 -26.94 -25.77
N THR A 327 10.92 -25.93 -25.05
CA THR A 327 10.00 -26.11 -23.91
C THR A 327 8.58 -25.71 -24.29
N ALA A 328 7.59 -26.56 -24.03
CA ALA A 328 6.18 -26.20 -24.11
C ALA A 328 5.63 -25.89 -22.71
N LEU A 329 4.90 -24.78 -22.57
CA LEU A 329 4.17 -24.40 -21.36
C LEU A 329 2.68 -24.46 -21.67
N PHE A 330 1.98 -25.46 -21.15
CA PHE A 330 0.53 -25.51 -21.20
C PHE A 330 -0.04 -24.94 -19.91
N PHE A 331 -0.87 -23.91 -20.04
CA PHE A 331 -1.54 -23.27 -18.92
C PHE A 331 -3.05 -23.33 -19.11
N ASP A 332 -3.81 -23.09 -18.03
CA ASP A 332 -5.28 -23.13 -18.05
C ASP A 332 -5.85 -24.53 -18.39
N LEU A 333 -5.11 -25.61 -18.09
CA LEU A 333 -5.56 -26.99 -18.26
C LEU A 333 -6.50 -27.40 -17.11
N ASP A 334 -7.67 -26.78 -17.04
CA ASP A 334 -8.60 -26.95 -15.91
C ASP A 334 -9.60 -28.08 -16.10
N ASP A 335 -9.82 -28.51 -17.35
CA ASP A 335 -10.79 -29.55 -17.66
C ASP A 335 -10.15 -30.88 -18.13
N ASP A 336 -10.82 -31.99 -17.80
CA ASP A 336 -10.37 -33.34 -18.16
C ASP A 336 -10.37 -33.58 -19.68
N PHE A 337 -11.10 -32.78 -20.47
CA PHE A 337 -11.17 -32.90 -21.93
C PHE A 337 -9.88 -32.36 -22.59
N ALA A 338 -9.39 -31.19 -22.17
CA ALA A 338 -8.12 -30.63 -22.58
C ALA A 338 -6.96 -31.60 -22.30
N GLY A 339 -6.95 -32.26 -21.13
CA GLY A 339 -5.98 -33.30 -20.80
C GLY A 339 -6.03 -34.52 -21.76
N ARG A 340 -7.23 -34.90 -22.23
CA ARG A 340 -7.38 -35.96 -23.25
C ARG A 340 -6.88 -35.52 -24.60
N VAL A 341 -7.16 -34.28 -25.01
CA VAL A 341 -6.65 -33.69 -26.26
C VAL A 341 -5.12 -33.64 -26.24
N LEU A 342 -4.51 -33.22 -25.12
CA LEU A 342 -3.06 -33.25 -24.96
C LEU A 342 -2.51 -34.68 -25.10
N THR A 343 -3.19 -35.66 -24.50
CA THR A 343 -2.80 -37.08 -24.62
C THR A 343 -2.91 -37.58 -26.06
N LEU A 344 -3.93 -37.15 -26.80
CA LEU A 344 -4.11 -37.47 -28.23
C LEU A 344 -2.97 -36.89 -29.08
N LEU A 345 -2.57 -35.65 -28.79
CA LEU A 345 -1.51 -34.94 -29.50
C LEU A 345 -0.10 -35.28 -28.98
N ALA A 346 0.02 -36.11 -27.94
CA ALA A 346 1.29 -36.44 -27.28
C ALA A 346 2.42 -36.84 -28.25
N PRO A 347 2.22 -37.72 -29.26
CA PRO A 347 3.30 -38.07 -30.20
C PRO A 347 3.85 -36.87 -30.98
N VAL A 348 2.99 -35.90 -31.28
CA VAL A 348 3.36 -34.71 -32.04
C VAL A 348 4.05 -33.68 -31.15
N ILE A 349 3.61 -33.54 -29.90
CA ILE A 349 4.27 -32.73 -28.88
C ILE A 349 5.66 -33.29 -28.58
N GLU A 350 5.78 -34.60 -28.34
CA GLU A 350 7.05 -35.30 -28.08
C GLU A 350 8.05 -35.19 -29.22
N ALA A 351 7.59 -35.10 -30.47
CA ALA A 351 8.46 -34.93 -31.62
C ALA A 351 9.04 -33.51 -31.74
N ARG A 352 8.45 -32.52 -31.06
CA ARG A 352 8.80 -31.09 -31.20
C ARG A 352 9.46 -30.53 -29.96
N PHE A 353 9.00 -30.92 -28.78
CA PHE A 353 9.44 -30.37 -27.52
C PHE A 353 10.25 -31.40 -26.75
N GLY A 354 11.33 -30.95 -26.09
CA GLY A 354 12.12 -31.80 -25.19
C GLY A 354 11.60 -31.78 -23.76
N ARG A 355 10.88 -30.69 -23.40
CA ARG A 355 10.32 -30.45 -22.08
C ARG A 355 8.90 -29.90 -22.18
N VAL A 356 8.05 -30.33 -21.26
CA VAL A 356 6.65 -29.91 -21.14
C VAL A 356 6.39 -29.51 -19.70
N VAL A 357 5.87 -28.30 -19.50
CA VAL A 357 5.41 -27.78 -18.22
C VAL A 357 3.90 -27.59 -18.28
N LEU A 358 3.19 -28.05 -17.25
CA LEU A 358 1.73 -28.02 -17.20
C LEU A 358 1.25 -27.29 -15.94
N SER A 359 0.25 -26.42 -16.06
CA SER A 359 -0.52 -25.87 -14.95
C SER A 359 -2.03 -25.92 -15.21
N GLY A 360 -2.81 -25.94 -14.13
CA GLY A 360 -4.27 -26.05 -14.15
C GLY A 360 -4.79 -27.28 -13.39
N ALA A 361 -6.09 -27.28 -13.09
CA ALA A 361 -6.71 -28.30 -12.23
C ALA A 361 -6.59 -29.74 -12.76
N ALA A 362 -6.54 -29.93 -14.09
CA ALA A 362 -6.39 -31.23 -14.73
C ALA A 362 -4.93 -31.56 -15.15
N ALA A 363 -3.99 -30.64 -14.92
CA ALA A 363 -2.59 -30.78 -15.34
C ALA A 363 -1.91 -32.04 -14.79
N GLY A 364 -2.18 -32.42 -13.53
CA GLY A 364 -1.61 -33.62 -12.92
C GLY A 364 -1.98 -34.92 -13.63
N LYS A 365 -3.25 -35.07 -14.04
CA LYS A 365 -3.71 -36.25 -14.77
C LYS A 365 -3.12 -36.30 -16.18
N ALA A 366 -3.08 -35.16 -16.87
CA ALA A 366 -2.51 -35.04 -18.21
C ALA A 366 -1.00 -35.31 -18.19
N GLY A 367 -0.28 -34.74 -17.22
CA GLY A 367 1.14 -34.96 -16.98
C GLY A 367 1.48 -36.43 -16.73
N ALA A 368 0.68 -37.12 -15.90
CA ALA A 368 0.87 -38.56 -15.66
C ALA A 368 0.74 -39.43 -16.93
N ALA A 369 -0.03 -38.99 -17.95
CA ALA A 369 -0.09 -39.69 -19.23
C ALA A 369 1.19 -39.52 -20.05
N LEU A 370 1.75 -38.30 -20.10
CA LEU A 370 3.01 -38.02 -20.78
C LEU A 370 4.21 -38.66 -20.07
N MET A 371 4.26 -38.57 -18.74
CA MET A 371 5.31 -39.19 -17.91
C MET A 371 5.40 -40.70 -18.11
N ARG A 372 4.25 -41.39 -18.22
CA ARG A 372 4.22 -42.85 -18.50
C ARG A 372 4.85 -43.23 -19.84
N ARG A 373 4.85 -42.31 -20.82
CA ARG A 373 5.47 -42.54 -22.13
C ARG A 373 6.98 -42.31 -22.10
N GLY A 374 7.47 -41.44 -21.21
CA GLY A 374 8.89 -41.27 -20.90
C GLY A 374 9.73 -40.71 -22.04
N ARG A 375 9.12 -39.99 -23.00
CA ARG A 375 9.80 -39.45 -24.19
C ARG A 375 10.24 -37.98 -24.04
N VAL A 376 9.64 -37.25 -23.11
CA VAL A 376 9.92 -35.84 -22.81
C VAL A 376 10.01 -35.64 -21.31
N GLU A 377 10.74 -34.62 -20.87
CA GLU A 377 10.70 -34.17 -19.49
C GLU A 377 9.35 -33.50 -19.23
N VAL A 378 8.66 -33.86 -18.14
CA VAL A 378 7.35 -33.30 -17.78
C VAL A 378 7.40 -32.77 -16.35
N SER A 379 6.99 -31.52 -16.15
CA SER A 379 6.73 -30.96 -14.83
C SER A 379 5.28 -30.46 -14.74
N VAL A 380 4.71 -30.58 -13.55
CA VAL A 380 3.36 -30.09 -13.24
C VAL A 380 3.52 -29.14 -12.06
N GLU A 381 3.11 -27.90 -12.26
CA GLU A 381 3.21 -26.85 -11.25
C GLU A 381 1.82 -26.44 -10.76
N ALA A 382 1.73 -25.77 -9.61
CA ALA A 382 0.45 -25.47 -8.97
C ALA A 382 -0.32 -24.38 -9.71
N ASP A 383 0.38 -23.37 -10.24
CA ASP A 383 -0.17 -22.21 -10.94
C ASP A 383 0.68 -21.80 -12.15
N ALA A 384 0.20 -20.83 -12.95
CA ALA A 384 0.94 -20.38 -14.12
C ALA A 384 2.22 -19.58 -13.81
N GLU A 385 2.37 -18.98 -12.63
CA GLU A 385 3.61 -18.27 -12.25
C GLU A 385 4.74 -19.27 -12.01
N GLU A 386 4.46 -20.30 -11.21
CA GLU A 386 5.38 -21.43 -10.98
C GLU A 386 5.69 -22.15 -12.30
N ALA A 387 4.68 -22.36 -13.15
CA ALA A 387 4.85 -22.98 -14.46
C ALA A 387 5.72 -22.14 -15.40
N LEU A 388 5.56 -20.81 -15.40
CA LEU A 388 6.42 -19.92 -16.17
C LEU A 388 7.86 -19.96 -15.68
N ALA A 389 8.08 -19.90 -14.37
CA ALA A 389 9.40 -19.99 -13.75
C ALA A 389 10.06 -21.37 -13.98
N SER A 390 9.27 -22.44 -13.99
CA SER A 390 9.73 -23.80 -14.29
C SER A 390 10.11 -23.94 -15.76
N ALA A 391 9.30 -23.41 -16.67
CA ALA A 391 9.56 -23.40 -18.10
C ALA A 391 10.81 -22.57 -18.45
N ALA A 392 11.05 -21.46 -17.74
CA ALA A 392 12.23 -20.61 -17.92
C ALA A 392 13.56 -21.32 -17.63
N ARG A 393 13.55 -22.33 -16.76
CA ARG A 393 14.72 -23.17 -16.46
C ARG A 393 15.00 -24.21 -17.55
N GLY A 394 14.09 -24.36 -18.51
CA GLY A 394 14.18 -25.32 -19.60
C GLY A 394 15.10 -24.88 -20.74
N PRO A 395 15.39 -25.78 -21.69
CA PRO A 395 16.18 -25.44 -22.85
C PRO A 395 15.39 -24.59 -23.84
N GLY A 396 16.01 -23.50 -24.30
CA GLY A 396 15.55 -22.71 -25.43
C GLY A 396 14.24 -21.93 -25.19
N PRO A 397 13.63 -21.40 -26.26
CA PRO A 397 12.38 -20.65 -26.20
C PRO A 397 11.21 -21.48 -25.64
N VAL A 398 10.26 -20.79 -24.99
CA VAL A 398 9.06 -21.37 -24.37
C VAL A 398 7.84 -21.14 -25.25
N ALA A 399 7.26 -22.21 -25.80
CA ALA A 399 5.97 -22.15 -26.49
C ALA A 399 4.83 -22.17 -25.45
N ALA A 400 4.26 -21.00 -25.17
CA ALA A 400 3.10 -20.88 -24.28
C ALA A 400 1.81 -21.23 -25.05
N ILE A 401 1.05 -22.19 -24.54
CA ILE A 401 -0.11 -22.78 -25.18
C ILE A 401 -1.27 -22.77 -24.18
N ASP A 402 -2.34 -22.05 -24.48
CA ASP A 402 -3.58 -22.14 -23.70
C ASP A 402 -4.43 -23.32 -24.16
N THR A 403 -5.42 -23.68 -23.34
CA THR A 403 -6.36 -24.78 -23.63
C THR A 403 -7.11 -24.56 -24.94
N ALA A 404 -7.49 -23.32 -25.26
CA ALA A 404 -8.19 -23.01 -26.51
C ALA A 404 -7.31 -23.30 -27.75
N ALA A 405 -6.06 -22.83 -27.77
CA ALA A 405 -5.13 -23.05 -28.87
C ALA A 405 -4.80 -24.54 -29.05
N LEU A 406 -4.70 -25.30 -27.96
CA LEU A 406 -4.53 -26.75 -27.98
C LEU A 406 -5.73 -27.45 -28.65
N ILE A 407 -6.95 -27.11 -28.25
CA ILE A 407 -8.18 -27.70 -28.79
C ILE A 407 -8.31 -27.38 -30.28
N ASP A 408 -8.14 -26.12 -30.64
CA ASP A 408 -8.23 -25.66 -32.02
C ASP A 408 -7.16 -26.34 -32.91
N ALA A 409 -5.94 -26.54 -32.40
CA ALA A 409 -4.89 -27.27 -33.13
C ALA A 409 -5.25 -28.73 -33.37
N ALA A 410 -5.96 -29.35 -32.43
CA ALA A 410 -6.47 -30.71 -32.57
C ALA A 410 -7.61 -30.79 -33.60
N ILE A 411 -8.53 -29.81 -33.59
CA ILE A 411 -9.65 -29.72 -34.54
C ILE A 411 -9.14 -29.53 -35.97
N GLU A 412 -8.19 -28.61 -36.16
CA GLU A 412 -7.63 -28.29 -37.48
C GLU A 412 -6.62 -29.33 -37.98
N GLY A 413 -6.13 -30.21 -37.09
CA GLY A 413 -5.09 -31.19 -37.42
C GLY A 413 -3.71 -30.57 -37.64
N ASP A 414 -3.50 -29.30 -37.31
CA ASP A 414 -2.22 -28.61 -37.41
C ASP A 414 -1.64 -28.29 -36.03
N ALA A 415 -1.09 -29.31 -35.38
CA ALA A 415 -0.32 -29.10 -34.16
C ALA A 415 0.97 -28.27 -34.40
N GLY A 416 1.40 -28.07 -35.66
CA GLY A 416 2.59 -27.30 -36.01
C GLY A 416 2.51 -25.85 -35.58
N ARG A 417 1.31 -25.29 -35.63
CA ARG A 417 1.01 -23.93 -35.18
C ARG A 417 1.32 -23.71 -33.69
N LEU A 418 1.24 -24.75 -32.85
CA LEU A 418 1.57 -24.66 -31.41
C LEU A 418 3.05 -24.35 -31.17
N ALA A 419 3.92 -24.66 -32.12
CA ALA A 419 5.36 -24.40 -32.07
C ALA A 419 5.78 -23.16 -32.89
N ALA A 420 4.83 -22.51 -33.57
CA ALA A 420 5.13 -21.43 -34.50
C ALA A 420 5.61 -20.15 -33.80
N ARG A 421 5.19 -19.94 -32.54
CA ARG A 421 5.50 -18.75 -31.76
C ARG A 421 5.87 -19.15 -30.34
N ALA A 422 7.10 -18.88 -29.96
CA ALA A 422 7.65 -19.11 -28.64
C ALA A 422 8.19 -17.80 -28.06
N LEU A 423 8.13 -17.70 -26.74
CA LEU A 423 8.72 -16.62 -25.95
C LEU A 423 10.21 -16.91 -25.77
N PRO A 424 11.10 -15.94 -26.04
CA PRO A 424 12.51 -16.07 -25.70
C PRO A 424 12.70 -16.29 -24.19
N ALA A 425 13.50 -17.29 -23.80
CA ALA A 425 13.69 -17.63 -22.38
C ALA A 425 14.33 -16.49 -21.57
N ASP A 426 15.19 -15.69 -22.21
CA ASP A 426 15.82 -14.50 -21.63
C ASP A 426 14.82 -13.35 -21.36
N ARG A 427 13.57 -13.47 -21.85
CA ARG A 427 12.52 -12.45 -21.74
C ARG A 427 11.40 -12.83 -20.77
N LEU A 428 11.49 -13.96 -20.09
CA LEU A 428 10.45 -14.41 -19.17
C LEU A 428 10.38 -13.56 -17.89
N ALA A 429 11.51 -13.01 -17.42
CA ALA A 429 11.51 -12.04 -16.33
C ALA A 429 10.83 -10.71 -16.72
N GLU A 430 10.89 -10.33 -18.00
CA GLU A 430 10.18 -9.17 -18.52
C GLU A 430 8.66 -9.39 -18.58
N LEU A 431 8.23 -10.64 -18.81
CA LEU A 431 6.83 -11.04 -18.78
C LEU A 431 6.25 -10.98 -17.35
N ASP A 432 7.01 -11.42 -16.35
CA ASP A 432 6.62 -11.29 -14.94
C ASP A 432 6.50 -9.81 -14.53
N ALA A 433 7.47 -8.98 -14.92
CA ALA A 433 7.38 -7.54 -14.73
C ALA A 433 6.16 -6.94 -15.45
N LEU A 434 5.86 -7.37 -16.68
CA LEU A 434 4.66 -6.96 -17.43
C LEU A 434 3.38 -7.36 -16.69
N HIS A 435 3.33 -8.57 -16.13
CA HIS A 435 2.20 -9.03 -15.33
C HIS A 435 1.95 -8.10 -14.13
N GLY A 436 2.98 -7.76 -13.36
CA GLY A 436 2.83 -6.82 -12.25
C GLY A 436 2.43 -5.40 -12.68
N MET A 437 2.88 -4.95 -13.86
CA MET A 437 2.60 -3.59 -14.35
C MET A 437 1.25 -3.43 -15.05
N ALA A 438 0.82 -4.43 -15.83
CA ALA A 438 -0.33 -4.34 -16.73
C ALA A 438 -1.20 -5.61 -16.74
N GLY A 439 -1.00 -6.54 -15.80
CA GLY A 439 -1.77 -7.77 -15.71
C GLY A 439 -3.28 -7.51 -15.65
N THR A 440 -4.05 -8.43 -16.23
CA THR A 440 -5.51 -8.33 -16.29
C THR A 440 -6.18 -9.43 -15.46
N GLY A 441 -5.58 -9.84 -14.35
CA GLY A 441 -6.00 -10.98 -13.53
C GLY A 441 -4.77 -11.76 -13.09
N GLY A 442 -4.88 -13.08 -12.95
CA GLY A 442 -3.73 -13.97 -12.75
C GLY A 442 -2.80 -14.08 -13.96
N MET A 443 -1.65 -14.73 -13.78
CA MET A 443 -0.62 -14.89 -14.80
C MET A 443 -1.15 -15.56 -16.09
N GLU A 444 -2.10 -16.48 -15.97
CA GLU A 444 -2.78 -17.13 -17.10
C GLU A 444 -3.41 -16.11 -18.05
N SER A 445 -4.05 -15.06 -17.49
CA SER A 445 -4.68 -14.01 -18.28
C SER A 445 -3.64 -13.16 -19.01
N THR A 446 -2.50 -12.86 -18.36
CA THR A 446 -1.38 -12.16 -19.01
C THR A 446 -0.80 -13.02 -20.14
N LEU A 447 -0.54 -14.31 -19.90
CA LEU A 447 -0.03 -15.24 -20.89
C LEU A 447 -0.96 -15.36 -22.10
N ARG A 448 -2.26 -15.53 -21.87
CA ARG A 448 -3.29 -15.60 -22.94
C ARG A 448 -3.26 -14.35 -23.81
N ARG A 449 -3.16 -13.17 -23.19
CA ARG A 449 -3.09 -11.89 -23.89
C ARG A 449 -1.81 -11.78 -24.72
N VAL A 450 -0.67 -12.17 -24.16
CA VAL A 450 0.62 -12.19 -24.88
C VAL A 450 0.59 -13.16 -26.06
N VAL A 451 0.05 -14.36 -25.89
CA VAL A 451 -0.10 -15.34 -26.98
C VAL A 451 -0.99 -14.79 -28.09
N ALA A 452 -2.13 -14.16 -27.76
CA ALA A 452 -3.02 -13.56 -28.73
C ALA A 452 -2.37 -12.38 -29.49
N LEU A 453 -1.66 -11.50 -28.78
CA LEU A 453 -0.89 -10.41 -29.39
C LEU A 453 0.20 -10.94 -30.31
N MET A 454 0.97 -11.93 -29.83
CA MET A 454 1.97 -12.60 -30.62
C MET A 454 1.34 -13.28 -31.83
N ALA A 455 0.10 -13.78 -31.76
CA ALA A 455 -0.72 -14.33 -32.84
C ALA A 455 -1.18 -13.26 -33.87
N GLY A 456 -1.03 -11.97 -33.56
CA GLY A 456 -1.37 -10.85 -34.42
C GLY A 456 -2.71 -10.20 -34.10
N ALA A 457 -3.29 -10.48 -32.94
CA ALA A 457 -4.45 -9.74 -32.44
C ALA A 457 -4.06 -8.28 -32.14
N GLU A 458 -5.00 -7.36 -32.34
CA GLU A 458 -4.84 -5.95 -31.97
C GLU A 458 -5.02 -5.79 -30.45
N ALA A 459 -4.11 -5.07 -29.79
CA ALA A 459 -4.12 -4.92 -28.33
C ALA A 459 -5.43 -4.31 -27.78
N GLY A 460 -5.98 -3.31 -28.48
CA GLY A 460 -7.23 -2.66 -28.11
C GLY A 460 -8.48 -3.53 -28.29
N ALA A 461 -8.39 -4.58 -29.14
CA ALA A 461 -9.48 -5.52 -29.40
C ALA A 461 -9.55 -6.67 -28.37
N LEU A 462 -8.50 -6.87 -27.58
CA LEU A 462 -8.46 -7.91 -26.55
C LEU A 462 -9.32 -7.49 -25.36
N THR A 463 -10.23 -8.38 -24.97
CA THR A 463 -11.14 -8.16 -23.85
C THR A 463 -10.35 -7.91 -22.57
N VAL A 464 -10.71 -6.84 -21.87
CA VAL A 464 -10.29 -6.65 -20.48
C VAL A 464 -11.30 -7.37 -19.57
N PRO A 465 -10.92 -7.74 -18.34
CA PRO A 465 -11.82 -8.39 -17.39
C PRO A 465 -13.11 -7.58 -17.28
N ALA A 466 -14.24 -8.29 -17.20
CA ALA A 466 -15.53 -7.65 -17.05
C ALA A 466 -15.56 -6.88 -15.72
N GLY A 467 -15.32 -5.57 -15.81
CA GLY A 467 -15.43 -4.66 -14.68
C GLY A 467 -16.88 -4.29 -14.40
N ARG A 468 -17.08 -3.57 -13.31
CA ARG A 468 -18.31 -2.84 -13.02
C ARG A 468 -18.76 -1.98 -14.23
N SER A 469 -20.05 -1.93 -14.51
CA SER A 469 -20.59 -1.18 -15.66
C SER A 469 -20.80 0.31 -15.39
N ASP A 470 -20.13 0.86 -14.38
CA ASP A 470 -20.23 2.27 -14.01
C ASP A 470 -19.04 3.08 -14.56
N ALA A 471 -19.11 4.40 -14.41
CA ALA A 471 -18.10 5.32 -14.93
C ALA A 471 -16.69 5.11 -14.32
N LEU A 472 -16.59 4.47 -13.15
CA LEU A 472 -15.31 4.11 -12.54
C LEU A 472 -14.76 2.82 -13.17
N GLY A 473 -15.62 1.86 -13.46
CA GLY A 473 -15.27 0.66 -14.23
C GLY A 473 -14.83 0.97 -15.65
N GLU A 474 -15.47 1.94 -16.30
CA GLU A 474 -15.02 2.43 -17.62
C GLU A 474 -13.61 3.02 -17.54
N VAL A 475 -13.31 3.84 -16.53
CA VAL A 475 -11.97 4.41 -16.30
C VAL A 475 -10.93 3.31 -16.03
N ALA A 476 -11.27 2.31 -15.22
CA ALA A 476 -10.40 1.17 -14.96
C ALA A 476 -10.12 0.36 -16.24
N ALA A 477 -11.16 0.08 -17.03
CA ALA A 477 -11.06 -0.66 -18.28
C ALA A 477 -10.29 0.09 -19.36
N GLU A 478 -10.48 1.42 -19.46
CA GLU A 478 -9.72 2.30 -20.35
C GLU A 478 -8.23 2.26 -19.99
N HIS A 479 -7.90 2.44 -18.72
CA HIS A 479 -6.51 2.36 -18.25
C HIS A 479 -5.85 1.01 -18.54
N LEU A 480 -6.54 -0.10 -18.26
CA LEU A 480 -6.03 -1.43 -18.59
C LEU A 480 -5.75 -1.58 -20.10
N ARG A 481 -6.63 -1.04 -20.96
CA ARG A 481 -6.42 -1.06 -22.42
C ARG A 481 -5.20 -0.23 -22.83
N GLU A 482 -5.10 0.99 -22.32
CA GLU A 482 -3.99 1.91 -22.62
C GLU A 482 -2.63 1.29 -22.27
N LEU A 483 -2.50 0.63 -21.11
CA LEU A 483 -1.25 -0.02 -20.71
C LEU A 483 -0.79 -1.08 -21.73
N TRP A 484 -1.73 -1.84 -22.29
CA TRP A 484 -1.41 -2.86 -23.30
C TRP A 484 -1.15 -2.28 -24.68
N GLU A 485 -1.74 -1.12 -25.02
CA GLU A 485 -1.42 -0.38 -26.24
C GLU A 485 0.01 0.19 -26.22
N MET A 486 0.57 0.44 -25.02
CA MET A 486 1.96 0.89 -24.86
C MET A 486 3.00 -0.23 -25.10
N VAL A 487 2.60 -1.50 -25.12
CA VAL A 487 3.51 -2.64 -25.30
C VAL A 487 3.70 -2.92 -26.79
N PRO A 488 4.89 -2.67 -27.37
CA PRO A 488 5.10 -2.93 -28.77
C PRO A 488 5.19 -4.44 -29.02
N VAL A 489 4.37 -4.92 -29.94
CA VAL A 489 4.37 -6.32 -30.36
C VAL A 489 4.84 -6.40 -31.80
N ARG A 490 5.95 -7.08 -32.02
CA ARG A 490 6.46 -7.35 -33.36
C ARG A 490 6.07 -8.78 -33.71
N GLY A 491 5.04 -8.91 -34.54
CA GLY A 491 4.74 -10.19 -35.17
C GLY A 491 5.93 -10.65 -36.01
N VAL A 492 6.28 -11.93 -35.93
CA VAL A 492 7.00 -12.56 -37.04
C VAL A 492 6.09 -12.39 -38.25
N ALA A 493 6.57 -11.71 -39.29
CA ALA A 493 5.82 -11.49 -40.52
C ALA A 493 5.15 -12.80 -40.97
N ARG A 494 3.87 -12.71 -41.36
CA ARG A 494 3.05 -13.83 -41.83
C ARG A 494 3.73 -14.62 -42.95
#